data_AF-A0A846CI51-F1
#
_entry.id   AF-A0A846CI51-F1
#
_cell.length_a   1.000
_cell.length_b   1.000
_cell.length_c   1.000
_cell.angle_alpha   90.00
_cell.angle_beta   90.00
_cell.angle_gamma   90.00
#
_symmetry.space_group_name_H-M   'P 1'
#
loop_
_entity.id
_entity.type
_entity.pdbx_description
1 polymer ?
#
loop_
_entity_poly.entity_id
_entity_poly.type
_entity_poly.pdbx_seq_one_letter_code
_entity_poly.pdbx_strand_id
1 'polypeptide(L)'
;MEDVKEELEQSDAQFYQLLMELEQSHAQLSQMQTEFEESELLRKQMQVELEQMKSHLEHTQRELAQTKSALHQTQGELDRYRYREAIASQNISQREKEYKHLVWDAWYAYRNGDINQMVNCLQKSLKFTSLSRTKTVSNWVKSWSEFSSEKGERFKFRHLNSYQEWQQLLRRMTVVKSSSVKK
;
A
#
# COMPACT_ATOMS: atom_id res chain seq x y z
N MET A 1 -90.01 24.77 -25.88
CA MET A 1 -89.89 23.29 -25.87
C MET A 1 -88.73 22.85 -26.73
N GLU A 2 -88.48 23.46 -27.90
CA GLU A 2 -87.23 23.28 -28.67
C GLU A 2 -85.97 23.58 -27.83
N ASP A 3 -85.86 24.77 -27.21
CA ASP A 3 -84.65 25.18 -26.45
C ASP A 3 -84.26 24.22 -25.33
N VAL A 4 -85.23 23.70 -24.57
CA VAL A 4 -84.99 22.76 -23.46
C VAL A 4 -84.49 21.40 -23.98
N LYS A 5 -84.87 21.04 -25.20
CA LYS A 5 -84.45 19.78 -25.83
C LYS A 5 -83.02 19.90 -26.38
N GLU A 6 -82.67 21.03 -26.97
CA GLU A 6 -81.29 21.33 -27.37
C GLU A 6 -80.36 21.40 -26.15
N GLU A 7 -80.77 22.03 -25.05
CA GLU A 7 -79.98 22.06 -23.81
C GLU A 7 -79.74 20.66 -23.23
N LEU A 8 -80.74 19.78 -23.31
CA LEU A 8 -80.62 18.39 -22.84
C LEU A 8 -79.66 17.57 -23.73
N GLU A 9 -79.78 17.68 -25.06
CA GLU A 9 -78.86 17.01 -25.99
C GLU A 9 -77.43 17.53 -25.85
N GLN A 10 -77.25 18.83 -25.59
CA GLN A 10 -75.94 19.43 -25.34
C GLN A 10 -75.33 18.98 -24.00
N SER A 11 -76.16 18.83 -22.96
CA SER A 11 -75.76 18.28 -21.66
C SER A 11 -75.34 16.81 -21.78
N ASP A 12 -76.06 16.00 -22.54
CA ASP A 12 -75.72 14.59 -22.78
C ASP A 12 -74.37 14.48 -23.52
N ALA A 13 -74.15 15.30 -24.55
CA ALA A 13 -72.88 15.34 -25.27
C ALA A 13 -71.69 15.72 -24.35
N GLN A 14 -71.86 16.70 -23.46
CA GLN A 14 -70.84 17.08 -22.47
C GLN A 14 -70.58 15.96 -21.45
N PHE A 15 -71.62 15.24 -21.04
CA PHE A 15 -71.47 14.11 -20.13
C PHE A 15 -70.67 12.97 -20.76
N TYR A 16 -70.94 12.62 -22.02
CA TYR A 16 -70.15 11.62 -22.75
C TYR A 16 -68.70 12.06 -22.97
N GLN A 17 -68.45 13.34 -23.25
CA GLN A 17 -67.11 13.90 -23.36
C GLN A 17 -66.31 13.72 -22.05
N LEU A 18 -66.92 14.07 -20.91
CA LEU A 18 -66.31 13.91 -19.58
C LEU A 18 -66.01 12.45 -19.25
N LEU A 19 -66.90 11.53 -19.64
CA LEU A 19 -66.69 10.09 -19.48
C LEU A 19 -65.46 9.60 -20.26
N MET A 20 -65.32 10.01 -21.51
CA MET A 20 -64.14 9.67 -22.33
C MET A 20 -62.85 10.25 -21.74
N GLU A 21 -62.85 11.50 -21.29
CA GLU A 21 -61.70 12.13 -20.65
C GLU A 21 -61.30 11.41 -19.35
N LEU A 22 -62.28 10.97 -18.56
CA LEU A 22 -62.06 10.20 -17.34
C LEU A 22 -61.44 8.83 -17.65
N GLU A 23 -61.97 8.10 -18.63
CA GLU A 23 -61.41 6.83 -19.08
C GLU A 23 -59.98 6.98 -19.59
N GLN A 24 -59.72 8.03 -20.39
CA GLN A 24 -58.39 8.33 -20.89
C GLN A 24 -57.41 8.67 -19.76
N SER A 25 -57.84 9.47 -18.79
CA SER A 25 -57.03 9.79 -17.61
C SER A 25 -56.72 8.54 -16.78
N HIS A 26 -57.67 7.62 -16.64
CA HIS A 26 -57.45 6.36 -15.94
C HIS A 26 -56.43 5.46 -16.65
N ALA A 27 -56.53 5.35 -17.98
CA ALA A 27 -55.55 4.62 -18.78
C ALA A 27 -54.14 5.21 -18.65
N GLN A 28 -54.01 6.54 -18.68
CA GLN A 28 -52.73 7.23 -18.49
C GLN A 28 -52.14 7.00 -17.09
N LEU A 29 -52.97 7.04 -16.05
CA LEU A 29 -52.52 6.76 -14.68
C LEU A 29 -52.02 5.32 -14.54
N SER A 30 -52.73 4.35 -15.11
CA SER A 30 -52.31 2.94 -15.11
C SER A 30 -50.98 2.74 -15.84
N GLN A 31 -50.77 3.45 -16.96
CA GLN A 31 -49.51 3.40 -17.69
C GLN A 31 -48.37 4.03 -16.90
N MET A 32 -48.58 5.22 -16.32
CA MET A 32 -47.57 5.88 -15.48
C MET A 32 -47.17 5.04 -14.27
N GLN A 33 -48.12 4.32 -13.67
CA GLN A 33 -47.84 3.42 -12.55
C GLN A 33 -46.94 2.26 -12.99
N THR A 34 -47.16 1.71 -14.18
CA THR A 34 -46.32 0.64 -14.74
C THR A 34 -44.91 1.13 -15.03
N GLU A 35 -44.77 2.30 -15.66
CA GLU A 35 -43.47 2.92 -15.94
C GLU A 35 -42.71 3.26 -14.64
N PHE A 36 -43.42 3.67 -13.58
CA PHE A 36 -42.82 3.91 -12.27
C PHE A 36 -42.29 2.61 -11.63
N GLU A 37 -43.06 1.53 -11.69
CA GLU A 37 -42.63 0.21 -11.20
C GLU A 37 -41.40 -0.31 -11.95
N GLU A 38 -41.36 -0.16 -13.27
CA GLU A 38 -40.20 -0.51 -14.11
C GLU A 38 -38.96 0.33 -13.75
N SER A 39 -39.13 1.65 -13.56
CA SER A 39 -38.05 2.55 -13.15
C SER A 39 -37.47 2.17 -11.79
N GLU A 40 -38.33 1.79 -10.84
CA GLU A 40 -37.91 1.32 -9.52
C GLU A 40 -37.13 0.01 -9.58
N LEU A 41 -37.51 -0.93 -10.44
CA LEU A 41 -36.76 -2.16 -10.67
C LEU A 41 -35.38 -1.88 -11.27
N LEU A 42 -35.31 -1.02 -12.29
CA LEU A 42 -34.04 -0.61 -12.91
C LEU A 42 -33.11 0.07 -11.90
N ARG A 43 -33.65 0.95 -11.05
CA ARG A 43 -32.90 1.62 -9.98
C ARG A 43 -32.31 0.61 -9.01
N LYS A 44 -33.09 -0.39 -8.58
CA LYS A 44 -32.61 -1.47 -7.70
C LYS A 44 -31.51 -2.30 -8.36
N GLN A 45 -31.66 -2.62 -9.64
CA GLN A 45 -30.64 -3.36 -10.40
C GLN A 45 -29.34 -2.56 -10.47
N MET A 46 -29.40 -1.28 -10.85
CA MET A 46 -28.22 -0.42 -10.94
C MET A 46 -27.54 -0.22 -9.57
N GLN A 47 -28.31 -0.20 -8.48
CA GLN A 47 -27.75 -0.16 -7.13
C GLN A 47 -26.95 -1.44 -6.79
N VAL A 48 -27.44 -2.61 -7.19
CA VAL A 48 -26.71 -3.89 -7.01
C VAL A 48 -25.44 -3.91 -7.84
N GLU A 49 -25.50 -3.48 -9.11
CA GLU A 49 -24.33 -3.41 -10.00
C GLU A 49 -23.27 -2.44 -9.44
N LEU A 50 -23.68 -1.30 -8.89
CA LEU A 50 -22.77 -0.33 -8.28
C LEU A 50 -22.06 -0.93 -7.06
N GLU A 51 -22.78 -1.65 -6.19
CA GLU A 51 -22.17 -2.30 -5.04
C GLU A 51 -21.20 -3.42 -5.47
N GLN A 52 -21.55 -4.17 -6.51
CA GLN A 52 -20.65 -5.16 -7.11
C GLN A 52 -19.37 -4.51 -7.67
N MET A 53 -19.50 -3.43 -8.44
CA MET A 53 -18.35 -2.69 -8.96
C MET A 53 -17.45 -2.16 -7.84
N LYS A 54 -18.05 -1.64 -6.77
CA LYS A 54 -17.31 -1.16 -5.60
C LYS A 54 -16.52 -2.29 -4.93
N SER A 55 -17.16 -3.43 -4.69
CA SER A 55 -16.49 -4.60 -4.11
C SER A 55 -15.33 -5.11 -4.98
N HIS A 56 -15.51 -5.06 -6.32
CA HIS A 56 -14.47 -5.44 -7.27
C HIS A 56 -13.28 -4.47 -7.20
N LEU A 57 -13.54 -3.17 -7.15
CA LEU A 57 -12.50 -2.15 -7.01
C LEU A 57 -11.68 -2.35 -5.71
N GLU A 58 -12.35 -2.58 -4.58
CA GLU A 58 -11.69 -2.87 -3.31
C GLU A 58 -10.86 -4.17 -3.35
N HIS A 59 -11.33 -5.18 -4.08
CA HIS A 59 -10.57 -6.40 -4.31
C HIS A 59 -9.31 -6.15 -5.15
N THR A 60 -9.43 -5.49 -6.29
CA THR A 60 -8.28 -5.16 -7.16
C THR A 60 -7.25 -4.27 -6.45
N GLN A 61 -7.70 -3.33 -5.61
CA GLN A 61 -6.78 -2.51 -4.81
C GLN A 61 -5.96 -3.35 -3.82
N ARG A 62 -6.59 -4.36 -3.19
CA ARG A 62 -5.89 -5.29 -2.29
C ARG A 62 -4.88 -6.14 -3.05
N GLU A 63 -5.26 -6.68 -4.20
CA GLU A 63 -4.35 -7.46 -5.04
C GLU A 63 -3.15 -6.61 -5.50
N LEU A 64 -3.39 -5.38 -5.97
CA LEU A 64 -2.33 -4.47 -6.37
C LEU A 64 -1.34 -4.19 -5.22
N ALA A 65 -1.86 -3.97 -4.00
CA ALA A 65 -1.01 -3.78 -2.82
C ALA A 65 -0.17 -5.03 -2.51
N GLN A 66 -0.75 -6.23 -2.63
CA GLN A 66 -0.04 -7.49 -2.44
C GLN A 66 1.04 -7.69 -3.50
N THR A 67 0.72 -7.49 -4.79
CA THR A 67 1.69 -7.61 -5.89
C THR A 67 2.83 -6.61 -5.73
N LYS A 68 2.54 -5.37 -5.32
CA LYS A 68 3.57 -4.37 -5.05
C LYS A 68 4.51 -4.80 -3.92
N SER A 69 3.97 -5.36 -2.83
CA SER A 69 4.77 -5.89 -1.74
C SER A 69 5.64 -7.08 -2.17
N ALA A 70 5.07 -8.01 -2.93
CA ALA A 70 5.79 -9.18 -3.45
C ALA A 70 6.94 -8.74 -4.39
N LEU A 71 6.68 -7.81 -5.30
CA LEU A 71 7.70 -7.26 -6.19
C LEU A 71 8.84 -6.61 -5.41
N HIS A 72 8.53 -5.83 -4.37
CA HIS A 72 9.54 -5.21 -3.51
C HIS A 72 10.40 -6.26 -2.79
N GLN A 73 9.79 -7.34 -2.31
CA GLN A 73 10.52 -8.45 -1.69
C GLN A 73 11.45 -9.15 -2.69
N THR A 74 10.95 -9.53 -3.87
CA THR A 74 11.74 -10.20 -4.90
C THR A 74 12.89 -9.32 -5.40
N GLN A 75 12.67 -8.01 -5.53
CA GLN A 75 13.74 -7.06 -5.89
C GLN A 75 14.85 -7.04 -4.83
N GLY A 76 14.49 -7.11 -3.55
CA GLY A 76 15.43 -7.23 -2.44
C GLY A 76 16.26 -8.52 -2.46
N GLU A 77 15.61 -9.65 -2.73
CA GLU A 77 16.27 -10.95 -2.85
C GLU A 77 17.24 -10.98 -4.03
N LEU A 78 16.85 -10.40 -5.16
CA LEU A 78 17.71 -10.26 -6.34
C LEU A 78 18.91 -9.37 -6.05
N ASP A 79 18.71 -8.21 -5.43
CA ASP A 79 19.80 -7.31 -5.04
C ASP A 79 20.78 -8.00 -4.08
N ARG A 80 20.27 -8.77 -3.13
CA ARG A 80 21.09 -9.57 -2.21
C ARG A 80 21.88 -10.64 -2.94
N TYR A 81 21.27 -11.36 -3.88
CA TYR A 81 21.94 -12.37 -4.68
C TYR A 81 23.08 -11.76 -5.50
N ARG A 82 22.81 -10.66 -6.22
CA ARG A 82 23.81 -9.95 -7.03
C ARG A 82 24.99 -9.46 -6.18
N TYR A 83 24.72 -8.90 -5.01
CA TYR A 83 25.78 -8.48 -4.10
C TYR A 83 26.59 -9.69 -3.60
N ARG A 84 25.94 -10.79 -3.24
CA ARG A 84 26.63 -12.01 -2.79
C ARG A 84 27.54 -12.58 -3.86
N GLU A 85 27.07 -12.64 -5.10
CA GLU A 85 27.84 -13.07 -6.26
C GLU A 85 29.07 -12.16 -6.49
N ALA A 86 28.88 -10.83 -6.44
CA ALA A 86 29.97 -9.86 -6.58
C ALA A 86 31.02 -9.94 -5.46
N ILE A 87 30.63 -10.30 -4.24
CA ILE A 87 31.56 -10.56 -3.14
C ILE A 87 32.23 -11.94 -3.29
N ALA A 88 31.52 -12.93 -3.79
CA ALA A 88 32.04 -14.28 -3.98
C ALA A 88 33.21 -14.31 -4.97
N SER A 89 33.16 -13.48 -6.02
CA SER A 89 34.22 -13.33 -7.02
C SER A 89 35.46 -12.56 -6.54
N GLN A 90 35.41 -11.89 -5.38
CA GLN A 90 36.56 -11.21 -4.80
C GLN A 90 37.52 -12.21 -4.13
N ASN A 91 38.83 -11.96 -4.28
CA ASN A 91 39.89 -12.70 -3.60
C ASN A 91 40.08 -12.20 -2.16
N ILE A 92 39.07 -12.44 -1.32
CA ILE A 92 39.05 -12.09 0.10
C ILE A 92 38.70 -13.31 0.95
N SER A 93 39.10 -13.28 2.22
CA SER A 93 38.82 -14.38 3.14
C SER A 93 37.32 -14.61 3.36
N GLN A 94 36.94 -15.84 3.72
CA GLN A 94 35.55 -16.18 4.03
C GLN A 94 34.97 -15.31 5.16
N ARG A 95 35.79 -15.02 6.18
CA ARG A 95 35.44 -14.12 7.28
C ARG A 95 35.10 -12.70 6.81
N GLU A 96 35.86 -12.21 5.82
CA GLU A 96 35.60 -10.89 5.23
C GLU A 96 34.34 -10.88 4.36
N LYS A 97 34.07 -11.96 3.62
CA LYS A 97 32.80 -12.13 2.88
C LYS A 97 31.61 -12.06 3.84
N GLU A 98 31.66 -12.79 4.95
CA GLU A 98 30.63 -12.79 6.00
C GLU A 98 30.42 -11.40 6.61
N TYR A 99 31.50 -10.68 6.91
CA TYR A 99 31.42 -9.29 7.34
C TYR A 99 30.71 -8.41 6.30
N LYS A 100 31.15 -8.45 5.04
CA LYS A 100 30.57 -7.64 3.95
C LYS A 100 29.10 -7.96 3.68
N HIS A 101 28.69 -9.23 3.76
CA HIS A 101 27.28 -9.63 3.66
C HIS A 101 26.43 -9.05 4.78
N LEU A 102 26.90 -9.12 6.04
CA LEU A 102 26.17 -8.59 7.18
C LEU A 102 26.06 -7.06 7.15
N VAL A 103 27.10 -6.36 6.69
CA VAL A 103 27.08 -4.89 6.54
C VAL A 103 26.09 -4.47 5.45
N TRP A 104 26.02 -5.22 4.35
CA TRP A 104 25.04 -4.99 3.29
C TRP A 104 23.62 -5.31 3.76
N ASP A 105 23.41 -6.43 4.45
CA ASP A 105 22.11 -6.81 5.02
C ASP A 105 21.60 -5.75 6.01
N ALA A 106 22.50 -5.17 6.79
CA ALA A 106 22.16 -4.08 7.69
C ALA A 106 21.73 -2.81 6.95
N TRP A 107 22.44 -2.44 5.88
CA TRP A 107 22.07 -1.31 5.03
C TRP A 107 20.71 -1.53 4.36
N TYR A 108 20.47 -2.74 3.84
CA TYR A 108 19.20 -3.07 3.21
C TYR A 108 18.03 -3.01 4.22
N ALA A 109 18.23 -3.49 5.45
CA ALA A 109 17.25 -3.37 6.52
C ALA A 109 16.99 -1.90 6.89
N TYR A 110 18.04 -1.08 7.00
CA TYR A 110 17.92 0.37 7.21
C TYR A 110 17.07 1.06 6.14
N ARG A 111 17.35 0.75 4.86
CA ARG A 111 16.61 1.31 3.70
C ARG A 111 15.12 0.97 3.73
N ASN A 112 14.76 -0.20 4.25
CA ASN A 112 13.38 -0.65 4.38
C ASN A 112 12.72 -0.25 5.71
N GLY A 113 13.42 0.47 6.59
CA GLY A 113 12.89 0.92 7.88
C GLY A 113 12.93 -0.13 8.99
N ASP A 114 13.54 -1.30 8.78
CA ASP A 114 13.72 -2.32 9.82
C ASP A 114 15.02 -2.05 10.61
N ILE A 115 14.91 -1.13 11.56
CA ILE A 115 16.02 -0.68 12.40
C ILE A 115 16.52 -1.78 13.34
N ASN A 116 15.63 -2.67 13.78
CA ASN A 116 15.99 -3.79 14.64
C ASN A 116 16.88 -4.79 13.90
N GLN A 117 16.48 -5.16 12.68
CA GLN A 117 17.28 -6.07 11.87
C GLN A 117 18.58 -5.42 11.42
N MET A 118 18.57 -4.12 11.10
CA MET A 118 19.78 -3.35 10.84
C MET A 118 20.79 -3.52 11.99
N VAL A 119 20.38 -3.25 13.24
CA VAL A 119 21.27 -3.35 14.41
C VAL A 119 21.73 -4.79 14.65
N ASN A 120 20.85 -5.78 14.48
CA ASN A 120 21.19 -7.20 14.64
C ASN A 120 22.29 -7.63 13.65
N CYS A 121 22.15 -7.26 12.37
CA CYS A 121 23.16 -7.54 11.35
C CYS A 121 24.51 -6.88 11.68
N LEU A 122 24.50 -5.62 12.10
CA LEU A 122 25.71 -4.91 12.52
C LEU A 122 26.38 -5.55 13.74
N GLN A 123 25.61 -5.94 14.75
CA GLN A 123 26.12 -6.65 15.92
C GLN A 123 26.76 -7.98 15.54
N LYS A 124 26.14 -8.76 14.66
CA LYS A 124 26.72 -10.00 14.14
C LYS A 124 28.01 -9.74 13.38
N SER A 125 28.08 -8.65 12.60
CA SER A 125 29.26 -8.29 11.81
C SER A 125 30.51 -8.06 12.69
N LEU A 126 30.32 -7.63 13.95
CA LEU A 126 31.41 -7.40 14.89
C LEU A 126 32.23 -8.68 15.19
N LYS A 127 31.66 -9.88 15.02
CA LYS A 127 32.38 -11.15 15.21
C LYS A 127 33.41 -11.43 14.10
N PHE A 128 33.25 -10.78 12.95
CA PHE A 128 34.01 -11.05 11.73
C PHE A 128 35.07 -10.00 11.44
N THR A 129 34.98 -8.82 12.05
CA THR A 129 35.94 -7.73 11.86
C THR A 129 37.07 -7.74 12.88
N SER A 130 38.29 -7.47 12.41
CA SER A 130 39.47 -7.21 13.25
C SER A 130 39.73 -5.71 13.44
N LEU A 131 38.92 -4.85 12.83
CA LEU A 131 39.06 -3.40 12.92
C LEU A 131 38.73 -2.89 14.32
N SER A 132 39.38 -1.80 14.71
CA SER A 132 39.01 -1.08 15.94
C SER A 132 37.57 -0.56 15.84
N ARG A 133 36.91 -0.37 16.98
CA ARG A 133 35.49 0.03 17.05
C ARG A 133 35.18 1.26 16.17
N THR A 134 35.98 2.31 16.28
CA THR A 134 35.80 3.54 15.48
C THR A 134 36.01 3.28 14.00
N LYS A 135 36.99 2.44 13.64
CA LYS A 135 37.27 2.10 12.25
C LYS A 135 36.16 1.22 11.65
N THR A 136 35.57 0.32 12.45
CA THR A 136 34.41 -0.48 12.07
C THR A 136 33.19 0.39 11.79
N VAL A 137 32.87 1.33 12.68
CA VAL A 137 31.74 2.26 12.46
C VAL A 137 31.97 3.13 11.22
N SER A 138 33.18 3.66 11.05
CA SER A 138 33.55 4.41 9.85
C SER A 138 33.44 3.56 8.58
N ASN A 139 33.84 2.29 8.64
CA ASN A 139 33.71 1.37 7.51
C ASN A 139 32.24 1.13 7.15
N TRP A 140 31.36 0.86 8.12
CA TRP A 140 29.92 0.71 7.87
C TRP A 140 29.34 1.93 7.17
N VAL A 141 29.58 3.13 7.71
CA VAL A 141 29.06 4.39 7.16
C VAL A 141 29.59 4.64 5.73
N LYS A 142 30.85 4.31 5.47
CA LYS A 142 31.44 4.42 4.14
C LYS A 142 30.78 3.46 3.15
N SER A 143 30.67 2.17 3.49
CA SER A 143 30.03 1.17 2.65
C SER A 143 28.56 1.51 2.36
N TRP A 144 27.82 2.02 3.35
CA TRP A 144 26.43 2.42 3.16
C TRP A 144 26.28 3.64 2.25
N SER A 145 27.26 4.54 2.27
CA SER A 145 27.32 5.67 1.33
C SER A 145 27.54 5.16 -0.10
N GLU A 146 28.45 4.20 -0.29
CA GLU A 146 28.72 3.55 -1.58
C GLU A 146 27.48 2.81 -2.10
N PHE A 147 26.86 1.96 -1.28
CA PHE A 147 25.63 1.22 -1.65
C PHE A 147 24.48 2.15 -2.02
N SER A 148 24.29 3.25 -1.28
CA SER A 148 23.26 4.24 -1.62
C SER A 148 23.54 4.91 -2.96
N SER A 149 24.80 5.25 -3.25
CA SER A 149 25.19 5.89 -4.50
C SER A 149 24.98 4.96 -5.69
N GLU A 150 25.27 3.66 -5.55
CA GLU A 150 25.02 2.66 -6.60
C GLU A 150 23.53 2.54 -6.97
N LYS A 151 22.64 2.84 -6.03
CA LYS A 151 21.19 2.84 -6.23
C LYS A 151 20.61 4.21 -6.60
N GLY A 152 21.46 5.24 -6.74
CA GLY A 152 21.01 6.61 -7.01
C GLY A 152 20.30 7.27 -5.82
N GLU A 153 20.54 6.77 -4.61
CA GLU A 153 19.91 7.24 -3.37
C GLU A 153 20.86 8.10 -2.54
N ARG A 154 20.28 8.97 -1.71
CA ARG A 154 21.05 9.82 -0.79
C ARG A 154 21.06 9.25 0.62
N PHE A 155 22.16 8.61 1.02
CA PHE A 155 22.37 8.25 2.42
C PHE A 155 22.69 9.48 3.28
N LYS A 156 21.97 9.66 4.39
CA LYS A 156 22.17 10.76 5.34
C LYS A 156 22.54 10.21 6.72
N PHE A 157 23.82 10.31 7.09
CA PHE A 157 24.29 9.88 8.41
C PHE A 157 23.50 10.51 9.58
N ARG A 158 23.06 11.78 9.45
CA ARG A 158 22.23 12.44 10.47
C ARG A 158 20.94 11.67 10.78
N HIS A 159 20.35 11.02 9.78
CA HIS A 159 19.15 10.20 9.94
C HIS A 159 19.47 8.85 10.61
N LEU A 160 20.63 8.25 10.32
CA LEU A 160 21.07 7.07 11.07
C LEU A 160 21.27 7.40 12.57
N ASN A 161 21.86 8.57 12.86
CA ASN A 161 22.18 8.97 14.22
C ASN A 161 20.97 9.38 15.08
N SER A 162 19.77 9.50 14.50
CA SER A 162 18.53 9.73 15.26
C SER A 162 17.93 8.46 15.85
N TYR A 163 18.31 7.27 15.36
CA TYR A 163 17.77 6.01 15.88
C TYR A 163 18.41 5.62 17.22
N GLN A 164 17.56 5.35 18.22
CA GLN A 164 18.01 5.01 19.56
C GLN A 164 18.76 3.67 19.57
N GLU A 165 18.30 2.69 18.81
CA GLU A 165 18.86 1.35 18.68
C GLU A 165 20.30 1.40 18.14
N TRP A 166 20.54 2.27 17.15
CA TRP A 166 21.87 2.56 16.64
C TRP A 166 22.76 3.22 17.70
N GLN A 167 22.25 4.21 18.44
CA GLN A 167 23.02 4.82 19.53
C GLN A 167 23.35 3.82 20.64
N GLN A 168 22.41 2.95 20.99
CA GLN A 168 22.64 1.87 21.96
C GLN A 168 23.71 0.88 21.47
N LEU A 169 23.70 0.54 20.18
CA LEU A 169 24.76 -0.28 19.58
C LEU A 169 26.13 0.38 19.76
N LEU A 170 26.26 1.66 19.43
CA LEU A 170 27.51 2.40 19.60
C LEU A 170 27.96 2.43 21.07
N ARG A 171 27.03 2.64 22.01
CA ARG A 171 27.34 2.60 23.46
C ARG A 171 27.83 1.22 23.90
N ARG A 172 27.18 0.14 23.48
CA ARG A 172 27.62 -1.24 23.77
C ARG A 172 29.00 -1.52 23.20
N MET A 173 29.33 -0.97 22.04
CA MET A 173 30.68 -1.06 21.49
C MET A 173 31.69 -0.31 22.37
N THR A 174 31.35 0.83 22.98
CA THR A 174 32.28 1.56 23.87
C THR A 174 32.49 0.92 25.25
N VAL A 175 31.50 0.21 25.80
CA VAL A 175 31.53 -0.34 27.16
C VAL A 175 32.04 -1.79 27.18
N VAL A 176 33.35 -2.01 27.02
CA VAL A 176 34.16 -3.13 27.59
C VAL A 176 35.63 -2.66 27.42
N LYS A 177 36.47 -2.38 28.42
CA LYS A 177 36.84 -3.16 29.63
C LYS A 177 37.39 -2.17 30.68
N SER A 178 36.64 -1.83 31.73
CA SER A 178 37.22 -1.37 33.01
C SER A 178 37.45 -2.61 33.87
N SER A 179 38.66 -3.14 33.76
CA SER A 179 39.41 -3.94 34.74
C SER A 179 38.62 -4.71 35.82
N SER A 180 38.77 -6.03 35.75
CA SER A 180 39.05 -6.86 36.91
C SER A 180 40.07 -6.18 37.84
N VAL A 181 39.61 -5.64 38.97
CA VAL A 181 40.38 -5.56 40.22
C VAL A 181 39.37 -5.68 41.36
N LYS A 182 39.47 -6.79 42.08
CA LYS A 182 38.98 -7.09 43.44
C LYS A 182 39.20 -8.60 43.61
N LYS A 183 39.91 -9.12 44.59
CA LYS A 183 40.85 -8.61 45.59
C LYS A 183 41.63 -9.85 46.02
#